data_AF-J3HSE9-F1
#
_entry.id   AF-J3HSE9-F1
#
_cell.length_a   1.000
_cell.length_b   1.000
_cell.length_c   1.000
_cell.angle_alpha   90.00
_cell.angle_beta   90.00
_cell.angle_gamma   90.00
#
_symmetry.space_group_name_H-M   'P 1'
#
loop_
_entity.id
_entity.type
_entity.pdbx_description
1 polymer ?
#
loop_
_entity_poly.entity_id
_entity_poly.type
_entity_poly.pdbx_seq_one_letter_code
_entity_poly.pdbx_strand_id
1 'polypeptide(L)'
;MKNKLVIAMATVSLLALAGCGESEQKSEQAPATTEAPAPAPAPAPAPTAVEPAKPMTAEDAMKTIKEQAATMTAEQKQLAIETGRKAAEDAAKAAGQTADQIKAAADAAEKAIKDALGVQ
;
A
#
# COMPACT_ATOMS: atom_id res chain seq x y z
N MET A 1 -47.13 -11.29 18.12
CA MET A 1 -46.30 -12.49 18.36
C MET A 1 -45.14 -12.47 17.38
N LYS A 2 -43.90 -12.55 17.89
CA LYS A 2 -42.64 -13.05 17.29
C LYS A 2 -42.44 -12.77 15.77
N ASN A 3 -41.44 -11.98 15.37
CA ASN A 3 -40.07 -12.48 15.23
C ASN A 3 -39.03 -11.35 15.27
N LYS A 4 -38.23 -11.35 16.34
CA LYS A 4 -37.09 -10.47 16.63
C LYS A 4 -35.77 -11.17 16.25
N LEU A 5 -35.58 -11.53 14.99
CA LEU A 5 -34.42 -12.37 14.63
C LEU A 5 -33.83 -12.04 13.25
N VAL A 6 -33.35 -10.81 13.09
CA VAL A 6 -32.44 -10.45 11.98
C VAL A 6 -31.29 -9.54 12.49
N ILE A 7 -30.88 -9.71 13.75
CA ILE A 7 -29.69 -9.09 14.34
C ILE A 7 -28.80 -10.24 14.83
N ALA A 8 -28.11 -10.94 13.92
CA ALA A 8 -27.21 -12.05 14.29
C ALA A 8 -26.17 -12.42 13.21
N MET A 9 -25.79 -11.51 12.30
CA MET A 9 -24.74 -11.77 11.31
C MET A 9 -23.81 -10.56 11.15
N ALA A 10 -23.18 -10.13 12.25
CA ALA A 10 -22.19 -9.04 12.21
C ALA A 10 -20.99 -9.23 13.15
N THR A 11 -20.74 -10.45 13.67
CA THR A 11 -19.72 -10.67 14.70
C THR A 11 -18.72 -11.81 14.45
N VAL A 12 -18.55 -12.27 13.19
CA VAL A 12 -17.64 -13.40 12.88
C VAL A 12 -16.47 -13.03 11.93
N SER A 13 -16.11 -11.75 11.80
CA SER A 13 -14.96 -11.35 10.95
C SER A 13 -13.77 -10.72 11.69
N LEU A 14 -13.75 -10.75 13.02
CA LEU A 14 -12.66 -10.16 13.83
C LEU A 14 -11.64 -11.18 14.37
N LEU A 15 -11.61 -12.41 13.86
CA LEU A 15 -10.71 -13.47 14.35
C LEU A 15 -9.81 -14.07 13.23
N ALA A 16 -9.31 -13.25 12.30
CA ALA A 16 -8.45 -13.70 11.20
C ALA A 16 -7.18 -12.85 11.00
N LEU A 17 -6.79 -12.00 11.96
CA LEU A 17 -5.56 -11.18 11.89
C LEU A 17 -4.49 -11.58 12.92
N ALA A 18 -4.55 -12.82 13.42
CA ALA A 18 -3.52 -13.41 14.28
C ALA A 18 -3.27 -14.85 13.80
N GLY A 19 -2.40 -15.02 12.81
CA GLY A 19 -2.03 -16.35 12.30
C GLY A 19 -1.64 -16.38 10.84
N CYS A 20 -0.49 -15.80 10.50
CA CYS A 20 0.28 -16.18 9.31
C CYS A 20 1.76 -16.22 9.74
N GLY A 21 2.34 -17.43 9.77
CA GLY A 21 3.70 -17.77 10.21
C GLY A 21 3.66 -18.61 11.50
N GLU A 22 3.40 -19.91 11.51
CA GLU A 22 3.92 -21.06 10.73
C GLU A 22 5.38 -21.44 11.08
N SER A 23 5.50 -22.65 11.62
CA SER A 23 6.65 -23.59 11.63
C SER A 23 7.77 -23.44 12.66
N GLU A 24 7.70 -24.32 13.68
CA GLU A 24 8.84 -25.00 14.32
C GLU A 24 9.98 -25.37 13.34
N GLN A 25 11.23 -25.10 13.71
CA GLN A 25 12.32 -26.04 13.42
C GLN A 25 13.39 -26.00 14.51
N LYS A 26 13.39 -27.07 15.31
CA LYS A 26 14.48 -27.48 16.19
C LYS A 26 15.73 -27.74 15.36
N SER A 27 16.84 -27.10 15.71
CA SER A 27 18.18 -27.61 15.38
C SER A 27 19.15 -27.24 16.50
N GLU A 28 19.57 -28.31 17.16
CA GLU A 28 20.61 -28.41 18.17
C GLU A 28 21.98 -28.22 17.50
N GLN A 29 22.82 -27.31 18.00
CA GLN A 29 24.27 -27.42 17.83
C GLN A 29 25.00 -26.66 18.96
N ALA A 30 25.71 -27.42 19.80
CA ALA A 30 26.73 -26.95 20.75
C ALA A 30 28.09 -26.72 20.04
N PRO A 31 29.18 -26.34 20.72
CA PRO A 31 29.46 -25.08 21.42
C PRO A 31 30.71 -24.34 20.83
N ALA A 32 30.94 -23.12 21.34
CA ALA A 32 32.19 -22.34 21.44
C ALA A 32 32.94 -21.86 20.17
N THR A 33 33.08 -20.54 20.01
CA THR A 33 34.35 -19.88 19.69
C THR A 33 34.35 -18.46 20.28
N THR A 34 35.37 -18.17 21.09
CA THR A 34 35.71 -16.85 21.63
C THR A 34 36.16 -15.93 20.50
N GLU A 35 35.48 -14.80 20.29
CA GLU A 35 36.02 -13.64 19.59
C GLU A 35 36.14 -12.47 20.57
N ALA A 36 37.33 -11.87 20.60
CA ALA A 36 37.64 -10.70 21.38
C ALA A 36 36.71 -9.53 21.01
N PRO A 37 36.35 -8.64 21.97
CA PRO A 37 35.44 -7.55 21.68
C PRO A 37 36.07 -6.59 20.65
N ALA A 38 35.43 -6.48 19.49
CA ALA A 38 35.70 -5.45 18.50
C ALA A 38 35.49 -4.05 19.11
N PRO A 39 36.29 -3.03 18.71
CA PRO A 39 36.15 -1.68 19.23
C PRO A 39 34.74 -1.14 18.94
N ALA A 40 34.15 -0.51 19.95
CA ALA A 40 32.81 0.06 19.89
C ALA A 40 32.69 1.06 18.71
N PRO A 41 31.63 0.97 17.88
CA PRO A 41 31.39 1.97 16.84
C PRO A 41 31.14 3.34 17.46
N ALA A 42 31.69 4.38 16.83
CA ALA A 42 31.44 5.77 17.21
C ALA A 42 29.93 6.07 17.22
N PRO A 43 29.44 6.91 18.15
CA PRO A 43 28.02 7.23 18.24
C PRO A 43 27.54 7.84 16.93
N ALA A 44 26.48 7.26 16.35
CA ALA A 44 25.78 7.83 15.22
C ALA A 44 25.25 9.23 15.57
N PRO A 45 25.26 10.19 14.63
CA PRO A 45 24.66 11.50 14.85
C PRO A 45 23.19 11.32 15.24
N ALA A 46 22.79 11.98 16.32
CA ALA A 46 21.41 11.96 16.81
C ALA A 46 20.45 12.37 15.67
N PRO A 47 19.30 11.69 15.51
CA PRO A 47 18.30 12.11 14.54
C PRO A 47 17.85 13.52 14.90
N THR A 48 18.07 14.48 14.00
CA THR A 48 17.41 15.78 14.05
C THR A 48 15.91 15.53 14.11
N ALA A 49 15.27 16.02 15.17
CA ALA A 49 13.83 15.95 15.34
C ALA A 49 13.16 16.53 14.09
N VAL A 50 12.45 15.67 13.35
CA VAL A 50 11.58 16.10 12.25
C VAL A 50 10.44 16.86 12.92
N GLU A 51 10.35 18.16 12.69
CA GLU A 51 9.20 18.94 13.12
C GLU A 51 7.91 18.26 12.63
N PRO A 52 6.86 18.18 13.47
CA PRO A 52 5.58 17.66 13.01
C PRO A 52 5.09 18.52 11.85
N ALA A 53 4.85 17.88 10.70
CA ALA A 53 4.29 18.55 9.55
C ALA A 53 3.00 19.27 9.97
N LYS A 54 2.92 20.58 9.68
CA LYS A 54 1.71 21.37 9.95
C LYS A 54 0.51 20.67 9.29
N PRO A 55 -0.66 20.63 9.94
CA PRO A 55 -1.86 20.07 9.33
C PRO A 55 -2.19 20.87 8.07
N MET A 56 -2.00 20.26 6.90
CA MET A 56 -2.46 20.81 5.63
C MET A 56 -3.99 20.73 5.56
N THR A 57 -4.61 21.77 5.00
CA THR A 57 -6.03 21.73 4.66
C THR A 57 -6.25 20.80 3.46
N ALA A 58 -7.49 20.37 3.22
CA ALA A 58 -7.81 19.57 2.05
C ALA A 58 -7.50 20.31 0.73
N GLU A 59 -7.77 21.63 0.67
CA GLU A 59 -7.37 22.47 -0.46
C GLU A 59 -5.84 22.52 -0.67
N ASP A 60 -5.06 22.69 0.40
CA ASP A 60 -3.59 22.73 0.30
C ASP A 60 -3.01 21.38 -0.16
N ALA A 61 -3.59 20.28 0.31
CA ALA A 61 -3.23 18.94 -0.14
C ALA A 61 -3.51 18.76 -1.64
N MET A 62 -4.70 19.17 -2.11
CA MET A 62 -5.05 19.10 -3.53
C MET A 62 -4.16 19.98 -4.41
N LYS A 63 -3.83 21.20 -3.95
CA LYS A 63 -2.89 22.08 -4.64
C LYS A 63 -1.51 21.45 -4.76
N THR A 64 -1.02 20.86 -3.68
CA THR A 64 0.28 20.17 -3.64
C THR A 64 0.30 18.97 -4.58
N ILE A 65 -0.75 18.15 -4.58
CA ILE A 65 -0.86 16.99 -5.49
C ILE A 65 -0.84 17.48 -6.94
N LYS A 66 -1.54 18.58 -7.25
CA LYS A 66 -1.60 19.15 -8.60
C LYS A 66 -0.26 19.73 -9.04
N GLU A 67 0.46 20.39 -8.13
CA GLU A 67 1.81 20.90 -8.37
C GLU A 67 2.80 19.76 -8.59
N GLN A 68 2.74 18.69 -7.79
CA GLN A 68 3.56 17.49 -8.00
C GLN A 68 3.26 16.83 -9.34
N ALA A 69 1.98 16.70 -9.71
CA ALA A 69 1.58 16.21 -11.01
C ALA A 69 2.06 17.14 -12.15
N ALA A 70 2.17 18.45 -11.94
CA ALA A 70 2.73 19.38 -12.92
C ALA A 70 4.26 19.23 -13.09
N THR A 71 4.96 18.80 -12.03
CA THR A 71 6.42 18.52 -12.09
C THR A 71 6.77 17.15 -12.67
N MET A 72 5.80 16.25 -12.85
CA MET A 72 6.05 14.96 -13.50
C MET A 72 6.35 15.15 -15.00
N THR A 73 7.38 14.46 -15.49
CA THR A 73 7.68 14.42 -16.93
C THR A 73 6.58 13.69 -17.69
N ALA A 74 6.48 13.94 -19.00
CA ALA A 74 5.52 13.25 -19.86
C ALA A 74 5.66 11.72 -19.80
N GLU A 75 6.91 11.22 -19.74
CA GLU A 75 7.20 9.79 -19.60
C GLU A 75 6.71 9.24 -18.25
N GLN A 76 6.88 9.98 -17.15
CA GLN A 76 6.39 9.57 -15.84
C GLN A 76 4.86 9.52 -15.78
N LYS A 77 4.18 10.49 -16.41
CA LYS A 77 2.72 10.49 -16.51
C LYS A 77 2.22 9.31 -17.34
N GLN A 78 2.87 9.03 -18.47
CA GLN A 78 2.52 7.88 -19.31
C GLN A 78 2.75 6.55 -18.59
N LEU A 79 3.87 6.42 -17.88
CA LEU A 79 4.17 5.24 -17.07
C LEU A 79 3.13 5.05 -15.96
N ALA A 80 2.68 6.12 -15.31
CA ALA A 80 1.64 6.05 -14.28
C ALA A 80 0.29 5.59 -14.86
N ILE A 81 -0.07 6.07 -16.05
CA ILE A 81 -1.27 5.65 -16.77
C ILE A 81 -1.20 4.15 -17.11
N GLU A 82 -0.10 3.70 -17.71
CA GLU A 82 0.08 2.30 -18.10
C GLU A 82 0.09 1.37 -16.88
N THR A 83 0.83 1.75 -15.84
CA THR A 83 0.92 0.99 -14.59
C THR A 83 -0.45 0.87 -13.93
N GLY A 84 -1.21 1.96 -13.86
CA GLY A 84 -2.55 1.93 -13.27
C GLY A 84 -3.55 1.12 -14.09
N ARG A 85 -3.51 1.24 -15.42
CA ARG A 85 -4.33 0.41 -16.33
C ARG A 85 -4.03 -1.08 -16.12
N LYS A 86 -2.75 -1.46 -16.09
CA LYS A 86 -2.32 -2.84 -15.88
C LYS A 86 -2.70 -3.35 -14.48
N ALA A 87 -2.50 -2.55 -13.44
CA ALA A 87 -2.89 -2.91 -12.09
C ALA A 87 -4.41 -3.15 -11.98
N ALA A 88 -5.22 -2.33 -12.64
CA ALA A 88 -6.67 -2.52 -12.70
C ALA A 88 -7.06 -3.78 -13.47
N GLU A 89 -6.41 -4.08 -14.60
CA GLU A 89 -6.62 -5.33 -15.33
C GLU A 89 -6.29 -6.54 -14.47
N ASP A 90 -5.15 -6.52 -13.78
CA ASP A 90 -4.66 -7.64 -12.98
C ASP A 90 -5.54 -7.84 -11.73
N ALA A 91 -5.98 -6.77 -11.08
CA ALA A 91 -6.93 -6.82 -9.99
C ALA A 91 -8.30 -7.38 -10.44
N ALA A 92 -8.80 -6.95 -11.60
CA ALA A 92 -10.05 -7.45 -12.16
C ALA A 92 -9.95 -8.93 -12.55
N LYS A 93 -8.82 -9.36 -13.13
CA LYS A 93 -8.54 -10.77 -13.43
C LYS A 93 -8.49 -11.61 -12.15
N ALA A 94 -7.79 -11.13 -11.12
CA ALA A 94 -7.72 -11.80 -9.82
C ALA A 94 -9.09 -11.91 -9.14
N ALA A 95 -9.97 -10.93 -9.37
CA ALA A 95 -11.36 -10.95 -8.92
C ALA A 95 -12.28 -11.86 -9.78
N GLY A 96 -11.75 -12.53 -10.81
CA GLY A 96 -12.53 -13.43 -11.67
C GLY A 96 -13.51 -12.71 -12.60
N GLN A 97 -13.27 -11.44 -12.91
CA GLN A 97 -14.14 -10.68 -13.81
C GLN A 97 -14.05 -11.18 -15.25
N THR A 98 -15.12 -10.98 -16.01
CA THR A 98 -15.16 -11.26 -17.46
C THR A 98 -14.24 -10.31 -18.23
N ALA A 99 -13.81 -10.68 -19.43
CA ALA A 99 -12.92 -9.85 -20.27
C ALA A 99 -13.46 -8.42 -20.50
N ASP A 100 -14.76 -8.26 -20.73
CA ASP A 100 -15.38 -6.94 -20.91
C ASP A 100 -15.33 -6.10 -19.63
N GLN A 101 -15.49 -6.73 -18.46
CA GLN A 101 -15.40 -6.05 -17.16
C GLN A 101 -13.96 -5.69 -16.80
N ILE A 102 -12.99 -6.57 -17.10
CA ILE A 102 -11.56 -6.28 -16.94
C ILE A 102 -11.18 -5.07 -17.79
N LYS A 103 -11.63 -5.04 -19.05
CA LYS A 103 -11.40 -3.91 -19.94
C LYS A 103 -12.05 -2.63 -19.42
N ALA A 104 -13.31 -2.68 -18.99
CA ALA A 104 -13.99 -1.53 -18.43
C ALA A 104 -13.28 -0.98 -17.16
N ALA A 105 -12.78 -1.86 -16.29
CA ALA A 105 -12.02 -1.47 -15.11
C ALA A 105 -10.68 -0.80 -15.48
N ALA A 106 -9.98 -1.34 -16.47
CA ALA A 106 -8.74 -0.79 -16.98
C ALA A 106 -8.92 0.60 -17.62
N ASP A 107 -9.93 0.73 -18.49
CA ASP A 107 -10.26 1.98 -19.16
C ASP A 107 -10.71 3.05 -18.13
N ALA A 108 -11.47 2.65 -17.11
CA ALA A 108 -11.85 3.54 -16.01
C ALA A 108 -10.65 4.02 -15.18
N ALA A 109 -9.71 3.12 -14.87
CA ALA A 109 -8.48 3.46 -14.14
C ALA A 109 -7.59 4.41 -14.97
N GLU A 110 -7.41 4.12 -16.26
CA GLU A 110 -6.69 5.00 -17.18
C GLU A 110 -7.31 6.40 -17.22
N LYS A 111 -8.64 6.49 -17.33
CA LYS A 111 -9.35 7.78 -17.32
C LYS A 111 -9.16 8.53 -16.00
N ALA A 112 -9.32 7.85 -14.86
CA ALA A 112 -9.18 8.48 -13.55
C ALA A 112 -7.75 9.01 -13.32
N ILE A 113 -6.73 8.28 -13.77
CA ILE A 113 -5.33 8.70 -13.67
C ILE A 113 -5.05 9.86 -14.60
N LYS A 114 -5.55 9.83 -15.85
CA LYS A 114 -5.47 10.97 -16.78
C LYS A 114 -6.10 12.24 -16.20
N ASP A 115 -7.29 12.13 -15.63
CA ASP A 115 -7.98 13.24 -14.96
C ASP A 115 -7.15 13.78 -13.77
N ALA A 116 -6.58 12.90 -12.95
CA ALA A 116 -5.75 13.27 -11.80
C ALA A 116 -4.42 13.94 -12.21
N LEU A 117 -3.81 13.47 -13.30
CA LEU A 117 -2.56 14.00 -13.84
C LEU A 117 -2.75 15.24 -14.72
N GLY A 118 -4.00 15.60 -15.01
CA GLY A 118 -4.37 16.71 -15.90
C GLY A 118 -3.97 16.46 -17.36
N VAL A 119 -3.94 15.20 -17.79
CA VAL A 119 -3.60 14.80 -19.17
C VAL A 119 -4.90 14.43 -19.86
N GLN A 120 -5.29 15.19 -20.88
CA GLN A 120 -6.50 14.91 -21.67
C GLN A 120 -6.17 14.10 -22.92
#